data_AF-M2XUP4-F1
#
_entry.id   AF-M2XUP4-F1
#
_cell.length_a   1.000
_cell.length_b   1.000
_cell.length_c   1.000
_cell.angle_alpha   90.00
_cell.angle_beta   90.00
_cell.angle_gamma   90.00
#
_symmetry.space_group_name_H-M   'P 1'
#
loop_
_entity.id
_entity.type
_entity.pdbx_description
1 polymer ?
#
loop_
_entity_poly.entity_id
_entity_poly.type
_entity_poly.pdbx_seq_one_letter_code
_entity_poly.pdbx_strand_id
1 'polypeptide(L)'
;MGSLPGRIVVYGVTGSGKSTLARKLAERTGLPCHSVDDDLAWQPGWLPGADDEQRRRVAELVAGDRWIIDGMFAKWRDIALPRAELVVALDYPRWVSLSRLVRRTVVRCVTRRRICNGNVETLRGMFSGDSIDLAARDQALAGSREW
;
A
#
# COMPACT_ATOMS: atom_id res chain seq x y z
N MET A 1 -12.58 9.41 -28.35
CA MET A 1 -12.74 8.90 -26.97
C MET A 1 -11.37 8.44 -26.49
N GLY A 2 -10.83 9.04 -25.43
CA GLY A 2 -9.56 8.58 -24.85
C GLY A 2 -9.72 7.20 -24.21
N SER A 3 -8.74 6.32 -24.36
CA SER A 3 -8.70 5.05 -23.64
C SER A 3 -8.57 5.30 -22.14
N LEU A 4 -9.20 4.47 -21.31
CA LEU A 4 -8.99 4.48 -19.86
C LEU A 4 -7.52 4.11 -19.56
N PRO A 5 -6.89 4.73 -18.54
CA PRO A 5 -5.52 4.40 -18.15
C PRO A 5 -5.45 2.93 -17.69
N GLY A 6 -4.46 2.21 -18.22
CA GLY A 6 -4.15 0.81 -17.89
C GLY A 6 -3.11 0.66 -16.77
N ARG A 7 -2.35 1.71 -16.47
CA ARG A 7 -1.27 1.70 -15.47
C ARG A 7 -1.54 2.75 -14.38
N ILE A 8 -2.05 2.32 -13.23
CA ILE A 8 -2.57 3.21 -12.19
C ILE A 8 -1.85 2.99 -10.86
N VAL A 9 -1.42 4.07 -10.21
CA VAL A 9 -0.93 4.06 -8.82
C VAL A 9 -1.98 4.68 -7.91
N VAL A 10 -2.31 4.00 -6.82
CA VAL A 10 -3.15 4.56 -5.74
C VAL A 10 -2.28 4.81 -4.52
N TYR A 11 -2.16 6.08 -4.13
CA TYR A 11 -1.28 6.53 -3.05
C TYR A 11 -2.04 7.25 -1.93
N GLY A 12 -1.40 7.38 -0.78
CA GLY A 12 -1.93 8.05 0.42
C GLY A 12 -1.43 7.38 1.69
N VAL A 13 -1.69 8.01 2.83
CA VAL A 13 -1.29 7.50 4.14
C VAL A 13 -1.99 6.19 4.52
N THR A 14 -1.43 5.43 5.45
CA THR A 14 -2.11 4.25 6.02
C THR A 14 -3.47 4.66 6.61
N GLY A 15 -4.50 3.83 6.35
CA GLY A 15 -5.87 4.14 6.78
C GLY A 15 -6.65 5.13 5.90
N SER A 16 -6.04 5.73 4.86
CA SER A 16 -6.73 6.69 3.97
C SER A 16 -7.81 6.04 3.09
N GLY A 17 -7.72 4.73 2.85
CA GLY A 17 -8.68 3.97 2.04
C GLY A 17 -8.16 3.54 0.66
N LYS A 18 -6.85 3.66 0.39
CA LYS A 18 -6.22 3.26 -0.88
C LYS A 18 -6.67 1.89 -1.36
N SER A 19 -6.56 0.85 -0.52
CA SER A 19 -6.95 -0.52 -0.88
C SER A 19 -8.43 -0.66 -1.24
N THR A 20 -9.29 0.16 -0.65
CA THR A 20 -10.72 0.16 -1.02
C THR A 20 -10.92 0.81 -2.38
N LEU A 21 -10.21 1.91 -2.67
CA LEU A 21 -10.27 2.57 -3.96
C LEU A 21 -9.66 1.70 -5.06
N ALA A 22 -8.47 1.15 -4.84
CA ALA A 22 -7.77 0.29 -5.80
C ALA A 22 -8.61 -0.94 -6.18
N ARG A 23 -9.24 -1.60 -5.20
CA ARG A 23 -10.17 -2.70 -5.47
C ARG A 23 -11.39 -2.27 -6.28
N LYS A 24 -12.00 -1.12 -5.95
CA LYS A 24 -13.14 -0.59 -6.73
C LYS A 24 -12.73 -0.22 -8.17
N LEU A 25 -11.52 0.29 -8.36
CA LEU A 25 -10.97 0.56 -9.69
C LEU A 25 -10.77 -0.75 -10.46
N ALA A 26 -10.19 -1.77 -9.83
CA ALA A 26 -10.02 -3.09 -10.42
C ALA A 26 -11.36 -3.72 -10.84
N GLU A 27 -12.36 -3.70 -9.95
CA GLU A 27 -13.72 -4.18 -10.22
C GLU A 27 -14.37 -3.47 -11.42
N ARG A 28 -14.12 -2.17 -11.59
CA ARG A 28 -14.71 -1.36 -12.68
C ARG A 28 -13.96 -1.41 -13.99
N THR A 29 -12.65 -1.61 -13.95
CA THR A 29 -11.76 -1.54 -15.14
C THR A 29 -11.29 -2.91 -15.61
N GLY A 30 -11.44 -3.96 -14.79
CA GLY A 30 -10.89 -5.28 -15.04
C GLY A 30 -9.36 -5.33 -15.02
N LEU A 31 -8.68 -4.31 -14.48
CA LEU A 31 -7.23 -4.29 -14.32
C LEU A 31 -6.82 -5.14 -13.10
N PRO A 32 -5.68 -5.87 -13.19
CA PRO A 32 -5.15 -6.58 -12.05
C PRO A 32 -4.66 -5.59 -10.98
N CYS A 33 -4.98 -5.85 -9.73
CA CYS A 33 -4.62 -5.00 -8.60
C CYS A 33 -3.63 -5.71 -7.70
N HIS A 34 -2.54 -5.02 -7.38
CA HIS A 34 -1.43 -5.52 -6.59
C HIS A 34 -1.25 -4.67 -5.34
N SER A 35 -1.38 -5.30 -4.18
CA SER A 35 -1.20 -4.69 -2.87
C SER A 35 0.29 -4.65 -2.53
N VAL A 36 0.82 -3.47 -2.23
CA VAL A 36 2.19 -3.37 -1.75
C VAL A 36 2.39 -4.20 -0.50
N ASP A 37 1.47 -4.08 0.45
CA ASP A 37 1.58 -4.75 1.74
C ASP A 37 1.38 -6.28 1.61
N ASP A 38 0.42 -6.73 0.81
CA ASP A 38 0.10 -8.17 0.74
C ASP A 38 1.00 -8.94 -0.24
N ASP A 39 1.40 -8.31 -1.35
CA ASP A 39 2.04 -9.02 -2.46
C ASP A 39 3.54 -8.73 -2.60
N LEU A 40 3.99 -7.54 -2.16
CA LEU A 40 5.33 -7.04 -2.51
C LEU A 40 6.26 -6.81 -1.31
N ALA A 41 5.72 -6.44 -0.16
CA ALA A 41 6.48 -5.90 0.96
C ALA A 41 6.94 -6.95 1.99
N TRP A 42 6.07 -7.89 2.34
CA TRP A 42 6.24 -8.69 3.55
C TRP A 42 6.38 -10.18 3.25
N GLN A 43 7.24 -10.83 4.03
CA GLN A 43 7.31 -12.28 4.15
C GLN A 43 6.56 -12.72 5.41
N PRO A 44 6.23 -14.02 5.54
CA PRO A 44 5.66 -14.54 6.78
C PRO A 44 6.56 -14.23 7.98
N GLY A 45 5.96 -13.90 9.12
CA GLY A 45 6.68 -13.50 10.34
C GLY A 45 7.04 -12.01 10.42
N TRP A 46 6.34 -11.14 9.66
CA TRP A 46 6.62 -9.71 9.57
C TRP A 46 8.06 -9.39 9.14
N LEU A 47 8.67 -10.28 8.35
CA LEU A 47 10.02 -10.06 7.83
C LEU A 47 9.93 -9.19 6.57
N PRO A 48 10.72 -8.10 6.47
CA PRO A 48 10.80 -7.35 5.22
C PRO A 48 11.42 -8.24 4.14
N GLY A 49 10.83 -8.24 2.94
CA GLY A 49 11.52 -8.82 1.78
C GLY A 49 12.84 -8.09 1.52
N ALA A 50 13.86 -8.80 1.03
CA ALA A 50 15.12 -8.17 0.60
C ALA A 50 14.84 -7.08 -0.45
N ASP A 51 15.45 -5.91 -0.30
CA ASP A 51 15.15 -4.74 -1.12
C ASP A 51 15.34 -5.00 -2.63
N ASP A 52 16.39 -5.73 -3.00
CA ASP A 52 16.65 -6.09 -4.40
C ASP A 52 15.56 -6.99 -4.97
N GLU A 53 15.06 -7.93 -4.19
CA GLU A 53 13.98 -8.84 -4.60
C GLU A 53 12.65 -8.09 -4.73
N GLN A 54 12.38 -7.12 -3.85
CA GLN A 54 11.22 -6.25 -3.98
C GLN A 54 11.30 -5.39 -5.24
N ARG A 55 12.46 -4.76 -5.48
CA ARG A 55 12.70 -3.95 -6.69
C ARG A 55 12.55 -4.79 -7.96
N ARG A 56 13.07 -6.03 -7.98
CA ARG A 56 12.92 -6.96 -9.11
C ARG A 56 11.46 -7.28 -9.40
N ARG A 57 10.69 -7.67 -8.38
CA ARG A 57 9.25 -7.98 -8.54
C ARG A 57 8.45 -6.79 -9.04
N VAL A 58 8.73 -5.59 -8.51
CA VAL A 58 8.09 -4.36 -8.96
C VAL A 58 8.45 -4.09 -10.42
N ALA A 59 9.73 -4.19 -10.79
CA ALA A 59 10.18 -3.98 -12.16
C ALA A 59 9.49 -4.93 -13.16
N GLU A 60 9.35 -6.22 -12.79
CA GLU A 60 8.63 -7.22 -13.58
C GLU A 60 7.15 -6.88 -13.72
N LEU A 61 6.50 -6.46 -12.63
CA LEU A 61 5.09 -6.05 -12.62
C LEU A 61 4.85 -4.83 -13.51
N VAL A 62 5.67 -3.78 -13.37
CA VAL A 62 5.49 -2.52 -14.12
C VAL A 62 6.07 -2.57 -15.54
N ALA A 63 6.67 -3.69 -15.94
CA ALA A 63 7.00 -3.95 -17.34
C ALA A 63 5.74 -4.23 -18.18
N GLY A 64 4.64 -4.67 -17.55
CA GLY A 64 3.35 -4.85 -18.21
C GLY A 64 2.58 -3.54 -18.39
N ASP A 65 1.56 -3.60 -19.26
CA ASP A 65 0.71 -2.45 -19.62
C ASP A 65 -0.60 -2.36 -18.83
N ARG A 66 -0.87 -3.33 -17.95
CA ARG A 66 -2.13 -3.43 -17.21
C ARG A 66 -1.87 -3.74 -15.75
N TRP A 67 -2.00 -2.74 -14.90
CA TRP A 67 -1.86 -2.90 -13.45
C TRP A 67 -2.44 -1.73 -12.67
N ILE A 68 -2.86 -2.04 -11.45
CA ILE A 68 -3.14 -1.09 -10.38
C ILE A 68 -2.19 -1.45 -9.22
N ILE A 69 -1.40 -0.50 -8.74
CA ILE A 69 -0.61 -0.67 -7.52
C ILE A 69 -1.33 0.06 -6.37
N ASP A 70 -1.68 -0.68 -5.32
CA ASP A 70 -2.21 -0.16 -4.06
C ASP A 70 -1.07 0.11 -3.08
N GLY A 71 -0.67 1.37 -2.97
CA GLY A 71 0.47 1.82 -2.17
C GLY A 71 1.72 2.09 -3.00
N MET A 72 2.74 2.65 -2.36
CA MET A 72 4.05 2.89 -2.98
C MET A 72 5.09 3.06 -1.88
N PHE A 73 6.19 2.31 -1.95
CA PHE A 73 7.35 2.60 -1.11
C PHE A 73 8.34 3.50 -1.84
N ALA A 74 9.02 4.38 -1.08
CA ALA A 74 10.04 5.28 -1.61
C ALA A 74 11.14 4.51 -2.36
N LYS A 75 11.54 3.35 -1.83
CA LYS A 75 12.63 2.51 -2.34
C LYS A 75 12.45 1.92 -3.75
N TRP A 76 11.26 2.01 -4.35
CA TRP A 76 11.02 1.57 -5.74
C TRP A 76 10.08 2.50 -6.51
N ARG A 77 9.88 3.71 -5.98
CA ARG A 77 9.10 4.77 -6.61
C ARG A 77 9.67 5.16 -7.98
N ASP A 78 10.99 5.20 -8.08
CA ASP A 78 11.78 5.46 -9.29
C ASP A 78 11.50 4.46 -10.42
N ILE A 79 11.05 3.24 -10.09
CA ILE A 79 10.71 2.21 -11.06
C ILE A 79 9.25 2.34 -11.50
N ALA A 80 8.34 2.50 -10.54
CA ALA A 80 6.90 2.41 -10.81
C ALA A 80 6.28 3.71 -11.34
N LEU A 81 6.68 4.89 -10.81
CA LEU A 81 6.06 6.15 -11.22
C LEU A 81 6.29 6.52 -12.69
N PRO A 82 7.49 6.35 -13.28
CA PRO A 82 7.69 6.68 -14.70
C PRO A 82 6.85 5.86 -15.66
N ARG A 83 6.29 4.72 -15.21
CA ARG A 83 5.43 3.83 -16.00
C ARG A 83 3.94 4.11 -15.77
N ALA A 84 3.58 4.84 -14.73
CA ALA A 84 2.19 5.13 -14.39
C ALA A 84 1.58 6.13 -15.37
N GLU A 85 0.37 5.86 -15.84
CA GLU A 85 -0.44 6.79 -16.64
C GLU A 85 -1.33 7.67 -15.75
N LEU A 86 -1.70 7.14 -14.57
CA LEU A 86 -2.53 7.84 -13.60
C LEU A 86 -2.03 7.58 -12.18
N VAL A 87 -1.90 8.65 -11.40
CA VAL A 87 -1.66 8.57 -9.95
C VAL A 87 -2.86 9.16 -9.23
N VAL A 88 -3.47 8.39 -8.33
CA VAL A 88 -4.58 8.84 -7.48
C VAL A 88 -4.10 8.93 -6.04
N ALA A 89 -3.95 10.15 -5.52
CA ALA A 89 -3.52 10.40 -4.15
C ALA A 89 -4.70 10.72 -3.23
N LEU A 90 -4.79 10.01 -2.11
CA LEU A 90 -5.78 10.26 -1.05
C LEU A 90 -5.18 11.07 0.08
N ASP A 91 -5.49 12.37 0.11
CA ASP A 91 -5.03 13.32 1.11
C ASP A 91 -6.17 13.75 2.06
N TYR A 92 -6.49 12.87 3.02
CA TYR A 92 -7.48 13.16 4.05
C TYR A 92 -6.81 13.72 5.31
N PRO A 93 -7.53 14.54 6.11
CA PRO A 93 -7.07 14.95 7.43
C PRO A 93 -6.62 13.75 8.27
N ARG A 94 -5.51 13.91 9.01
CA ARG A 94 -4.87 12.82 9.77
C ARG A 94 -5.84 12.07 10.69
N TRP A 95 -6.75 12.78 11.35
CA TRP A 95 -7.74 12.19 12.26
C TRP A 95 -8.74 11.26 11.55
N VAL A 96 -9.09 11.55 10.29
CA VAL A 96 -9.94 10.67 9.47
C VAL A 96 -9.21 9.37 9.17
N SER A 97 -7.96 9.45 8.73
CA SER A 97 -7.17 8.26 8.38
C SER A 97 -6.83 7.42 9.62
N LEU A 98 -6.51 8.08 10.74
CA LEU A 98 -6.21 7.43 12.01
C LEU A 98 -7.42 6.70 12.59
N SER A 99 -8.59 7.35 12.64
CA SER A 99 -9.81 6.71 13.16
C SER A 99 -10.20 5.46 12.36
N ARG A 100 -10.06 5.51 11.03
CA ARG A 100 -10.26 4.36 10.13
C ARG A 100 -9.25 3.25 10.39
N LEU A 101 -7.98 3.60 10.58
CA LEU A 101 -6.91 2.65 10.89
C LEU A 101 -7.18 1.93 12.21
N VAL A 102 -7.42 2.68 13.29
CA VAL A 102 -7.69 2.11 14.63
C VAL A 102 -8.87 1.16 14.58
N ARG A 103 -10.00 1.57 13.98
CA ARG A 103 -11.17 0.69 13.84
C ARG A 103 -10.83 -0.60 13.10
N ARG A 104 -10.07 -0.52 12.01
CA ARG A 104 -9.68 -1.68 11.20
C ARG A 104 -8.77 -2.62 11.99
N THR A 105 -7.77 -2.08 12.69
CA THR A 105 -6.82 -2.86 13.47
C THR A 105 -7.51 -3.60 14.61
N VAL A 106 -8.42 -2.94 15.34
CA VAL A 106 -9.21 -3.60 16.39
C VAL A 106 -9.99 -4.80 15.83
N VAL A 107 -10.69 -4.62 14.71
CA VAL A 107 -11.41 -5.72 14.05
C VAL A 107 -10.47 -6.85 13.63
N ARG A 108 -9.31 -6.54 13.06
CA ARG A 108 -8.32 -7.53 12.62
C ARG A 108 -7.70 -8.30 13.78
N CYS A 109 -7.38 -7.65 14.89
CA CYS A 109 -6.89 -8.30 16.10
C CYS A 109 -7.91 -9.25 16.70
N VAL A 110 -9.19 -8.86 16.75
CA VAL A 110 -10.28 -9.72 17.27
C VAL A 110 -10.52 -10.91 16.34
N THR A 111 -10.54 -10.67 15.03
CA THR A 111 -10.80 -11.73 14.03
C THR A 111 -9.58 -12.58 13.68
N ARG A 112 -8.38 -12.20 14.17
CA ARG A 112 -7.08 -12.80 13.80
C ARG A 112 -6.91 -12.99 12.29
N ARG A 113 -7.35 -12.00 11.52
CA ARG A 113 -7.30 -12.05 10.06
C ARG A 113 -5.83 -12.09 9.60
N ARG A 114 -5.53 -13.00 8.68
CA ARG A 114 -4.25 -13.05 7.98
C ARG A 114 -4.18 -11.94 6.91
N ILE A 115 -3.13 -11.14 6.94
CA ILE A 115 -2.81 -10.04 6.03
C ILE A 115 -1.31 -10.02 5.76
N CYS A 116 -0.82 -9.20 4.83
CA CYS A 116 0.60 -8.97 4.60
C CYS A 116 1.36 -10.29 4.43
N ASN A 117 0.97 -11.12 3.45
CA ASN A 117 1.55 -12.44 3.21
C ASN A 117 1.43 -13.43 4.40
N GLY A 118 0.25 -13.49 5.03
CA GLY A 118 -0.09 -14.50 6.03
C GLY A 118 0.10 -14.09 7.50
N ASN A 119 0.59 -12.88 7.74
CA ASN A 119 0.80 -12.29 9.05
C ASN A 119 -0.51 -11.93 9.78
N VAL A 120 -0.48 -11.88 11.11
CA VAL A 120 -1.63 -11.52 11.94
C VAL A 120 -1.26 -10.34 12.82
N GLU A 121 -2.10 -9.30 12.82
CA GLU A 121 -1.94 -8.14 13.70
C GLU A 121 -2.25 -8.52 15.16
N THR A 122 -1.40 -8.09 16.09
CA THR A 122 -1.64 -8.24 17.54
C THR A 122 -1.68 -6.88 18.22
N LEU A 123 -2.55 -6.73 19.23
CA LEU A 123 -2.65 -5.49 20.01
C LEU A 123 -1.32 -5.14 20.68
N ARG A 124 -0.52 -6.15 21.08
CA ARG A 124 0.81 -5.95 21.65
C ARG A 124 1.77 -5.29 20.65
N GLY A 125 1.72 -5.69 19.38
CA GLY A 125 2.52 -5.08 18.30
C GLY A 125 2.08 -3.66 17.93
N MET A 126 0.85 -3.27 18.28
CA MET A 126 0.35 -1.90 18.08
C MET A 126 0.88 -0.93 19.15
N PHE A 127 1.18 -1.42 20.36
CA PHE A 127 1.66 -0.63 21.49
C PHE A 127 3.15 -0.84 21.80
N SER A 128 3.86 -1.69 21.08
CA SER A 128 5.32 -1.82 21.17
C SER A 128 6.02 -0.75 20.33
N GLY A 129 7.25 -0.38 20.72
CA GLY A 129 8.14 0.50 19.95
C GLY A 129 8.57 -0.06 18.57
N ASP A 130 8.08 -1.25 18.20
CA ASP A 130 8.28 -1.91 16.91
C ASP A 130 7.04 -1.84 16.00
N SER A 131 6.06 -1.00 16.35
CA SER A 131 4.80 -0.90 15.62
C SER A 131 4.99 -0.45 14.17
N ILE A 132 4.15 -0.99 13.28
CA ILE A 132 4.05 -0.58 11.86
C ILE A 132 3.83 0.94 11.71
N ASP A 133 3.31 1.58 12.76
CA ASP A 133 3.08 3.02 12.86
C ASP A 133 4.38 3.84 12.99
N LEU A 134 5.49 3.26 13.49
CA LEU A 134 6.80 3.93 13.50
C LEU A 134 7.46 3.91 12.12
N ALA A 135 7.33 2.81 11.37
CA ALA A 135 7.69 2.77 9.95
C ALA A 135 6.82 3.72 9.10
N ALA A 136 5.53 3.88 9.46
CA ALA A 136 4.63 4.84 8.83
C ALA A 136 4.87 6.30 9.27
N ARG A 137 5.40 6.55 10.49
CA ARG A 137 5.84 7.88 10.95
C ARG A 137 6.97 8.42 10.08
N ASP A 138 7.87 7.55 9.65
CA ASP A 138 8.95 7.94 8.74
C ASP A 138 8.42 8.31 7.34
N GLN A 139 7.43 7.55 6.83
CA GLN A 139 6.73 7.87 5.56
C GLN A 139 5.87 9.14 5.62
N ALA A 140 5.24 9.44 6.76
CA ALA A 140 4.37 10.61 6.91
C ALA A 140 5.14 11.92 7.06
N LEU A 141 6.40 11.87 7.52
CA LEU A 141 7.27 13.05 7.65
C LEU A 141 8.01 13.36 6.35
N ALA A 142 8.40 12.35 5.57
CA ALA A 142 9.08 12.56 4.29
C ALA A 142 8.17 12.97 3.12
N GLY A 143 6.85 12.76 3.20
CA GLY A 143 5.93 12.92 2.06
C GLY A 143 5.01 14.14 2.09
N SER A 144 5.09 15.02 3.10
CA SER A 144 4.05 16.04 3.29
C SER A 144 4.22 17.34 2.48
N ARG A 145 5.28 17.49 1.67
CA ARG A 145 5.52 18.74 0.92
C ARG A 145 6.11 18.62 -0.47
N GLU A 146 6.54 17.42 -0.89
CA GLU A 146 7.26 17.26 -2.14
C GLU A 146 6.66 16.09 -2.91
N TRP A 147 5.76 16.44 -3.82
CA TRP A 147 5.36 15.63 -4.95
C TRP A 147 6.13 16.10 -6.18
#